data_AF-A0A7K1TFC6-F1
#
_entry.id   AF-A0A7K1TFC6-F1
#
_cell.length_a   1.000
_cell.length_b   1.000
_cell.length_c   1.000
_cell.angle_alpha   90.00
_cell.angle_beta   90.00
_cell.angle_gamma   90.00
#
_symmetry.space_group_name_H-M   'P 1'
#
loop_
_entity.id
_entity.type
_entity.pdbx_description
1 polymer ?
#
loop_
_entity_poly.entity_id
_entity_poly.type
_entity_poly.pdbx_seq_one_letter_code
_entity_poly.pdbx_strand_id
1 'polypeptide(L)'
;MKQRFTRSLATFLTSCTLLGSGCAGSYTAIRPDRIASYQASPVGAPLQFNYQFDALRLQGRNKKYAKKEQKKGYHVVAVQVKNTTGAEINFSRDAVLYYGDRPVVPVDARLAAKDMKQGVAIYLLYVLLNPTFTKTTTTNGYVTSSEGSTFYVGPFIAGGNMLGASLANNNFRRELEQYDLTNRIIHPGETVYGLLCLREATVAPLRLELRSVAANTPATPAPAAPATSPAPTTN
;
A
#
# COMPACT_ATOMS: atom_id res chain seq x y z
N MET A 1 -29.43 -9.76 42.54
CA MET A 1 -29.39 -9.40 41.09
C MET A 1 -28.09 -8.76 40.60
N LYS A 2 -27.33 -7.99 41.41
CA LYS A 2 -26.12 -7.26 40.96
C LYS A 2 -24.91 -8.12 40.56
N GLN A 3 -24.74 -9.33 41.10
CA GLN A 3 -23.59 -10.21 40.81
C GLN A 3 -23.66 -10.97 39.47
N ARG A 4 -24.85 -11.13 38.87
CA ARG A 4 -25.01 -11.81 37.56
C ARG A 4 -24.66 -10.90 36.39
N PHE A 5 -24.79 -9.58 36.56
CA PHE A 5 -24.54 -8.60 35.49
C PHE A 5 -23.05 -8.29 35.31
N THR A 6 -22.29 -8.22 36.40
CA THR A 6 -20.83 -7.97 36.36
C THR A 6 -20.03 -9.14 35.79
N ARG A 7 -20.50 -10.38 35.97
CA ARG A 7 -19.86 -11.56 35.36
C ARG A 7 -20.04 -11.61 33.84
N SER A 8 -21.22 -11.27 33.31
CA SER A 8 -21.46 -11.22 31.85
C SER A 8 -20.75 -10.07 31.14
N LEU A 9 -20.60 -8.91 31.79
CA LEU A 9 -19.88 -7.77 31.21
C LEU A 9 -18.37 -8.02 31.13
N ALA A 10 -17.80 -8.69 32.15
CA ALA A 10 -16.38 -9.07 32.15
C ALA A 10 -16.07 -10.10 31.05
N THR A 11 -16.88 -11.15 30.87
CA THR A 11 -16.70 -12.10 29.74
C THR A 11 -16.90 -11.47 28.38
N PHE A 12 -17.80 -10.49 28.25
CA PHE A 12 -17.98 -9.74 26.99
C PHE A 12 -16.74 -8.88 26.68
N LEU A 13 -16.18 -8.17 27.66
CA LEU A 13 -14.95 -7.38 27.45
C LEU A 13 -13.71 -8.25 27.20
N THR A 14 -13.57 -9.42 27.85
CA THR A 14 -12.45 -10.35 27.59
C THR A 14 -12.59 -11.08 26.25
N SER A 15 -13.81 -11.33 25.77
CA SER A 15 -14.07 -11.81 24.41
C SER A 15 -13.69 -10.75 23.36
N CYS A 16 -14.02 -9.49 23.60
CA CYS A 16 -13.64 -8.37 22.73
C CYS A 16 -12.12 -8.15 22.62
N THR A 17 -11.33 -8.43 23.67
CA THR A 17 -9.85 -8.30 23.59
C THR A 17 -9.18 -9.46 22.85
N LEU A 18 -9.73 -10.68 22.92
CA LEU A 18 -9.30 -11.82 22.09
C LEU A 18 -9.72 -11.70 20.62
N LEU A 19 -10.86 -11.05 20.34
CA LEU A 19 -11.31 -10.70 19.00
C LEU A 19 -10.61 -9.45 18.43
N GLY A 20 -10.08 -8.58 19.30
CA GLY A 20 -9.30 -7.40 18.94
C GLY A 20 -7.91 -7.72 18.38
N SER A 21 -7.38 -8.92 18.67
CA SER A 21 -6.29 -9.54 17.92
C SER A 21 -6.81 -10.25 16.67
N GLY A 22 -7.59 -9.54 15.86
CA GLY A 22 -8.05 -10.03 14.57
C GLY A 22 -6.88 -10.60 13.77
N CYS A 23 -7.01 -11.86 13.35
CA CYS A 23 -5.98 -12.52 12.57
C CYS A 23 -5.81 -11.84 11.20
N ALA A 24 -6.81 -11.09 10.72
CA ALA A 24 -6.68 -10.13 9.62
C ALA A 24 -6.02 -8.82 10.07
N GLY A 25 -4.95 -8.40 9.37
CA GLY A 25 -4.33 -7.10 9.63
C GLY A 25 -5.04 -5.99 8.87
N SER A 26 -5.18 -4.82 9.49
CA SER A 26 -5.62 -3.62 8.77
C SER A 26 -4.53 -3.12 7.80
N TYR A 27 -4.95 -2.40 6.76
CA TYR A 27 -4.05 -1.60 5.94
C TYR A 27 -4.11 -0.12 6.35
N THR A 28 -2.97 0.53 6.46
CA THR A 28 -2.82 1.97 6.68
C THR A 28 -2.11 2.56 5.48
N ALA A 29 -2.68 3.61 4.90
CA ALA A 29 -2.13 4.21 3.70
C ALA A 29 -0.71 4.75 3.93
N ILE A 30 0.18 4.52 2.97
CA ILE A 30 1.58 4.98 3.01
C ILE A 30 1.62 6.50 2.85
N ARG A 31 0.87 7.02 1.87
CA ARG A 31 0.78 8.45 1.52
C ARG A 31 2.16 9.06 1.22
N PRO A 32 2.74 8.79 0.04
CA PRO A 32 4.08 9.29 -0.29
C PRO A 32 4.17 10.83 -0.22
N ASP A 33 3.07 11.53 -0.47
CA ASP A 33 2.94 12.98 -0.31
C ASP A 33 3.17 13.49 1.13
N ARG A 34 3.10 12.61 2.14
CA ARG A 34 3.23 12.97 3.57
C ARG A 34 4.49 12.45 4.24
N ILE A 35 5.39 11.82 3.51
CA ILE A 35 6.65 11.32 4.08
C ILE A 35 7.57 12.52 4.35
N ALA A 36 8.03 12.63 5.60
CA ALA A 36 8.79 13.80 6.06
C ALA A 36 10.21 13.89 5.49
N SER A 37 10.86 12.74 5.26
CA SER A 37 12.23 12.70 4.75
C SER A 37 12.37 11.66 3.65
N TYR A 38 13.02 12.08 2.57
CA TYR A 38 13.45 11.23 1.48
C TYR A 38 14.97 11.26 1.37
N GLN A 39 15.56 10.15 0.95
CA GLN A 39 16.97 10.11 0.54
C GLN A 39 17.10 10.81 -0.81
N ALA A 40 17.98 11.80 -0.89
CA ALA A 40 18.15 12.59 -2.10
C ALA A 40 19.16 11.96 -3.07
N SER A 41 18.85 12.03 -4.37
CA SER A 41 19.84 11.80 -5.43
C SER A 41 20.70 13.05 -5.66
N PRO A 42 21.83 12.95 -6.39
CA PRO A 42 22.74 14.07 -6.62
C PRO A 42 22.05 15.32 -7.16
N VAL A 43 22.44 16.48 -6.62
CA VAL A 43 21.90 17.80 -7.00
C VAL A 43 22.34 18.16 -8.42
N GLY A 44 21.41 18.70 -9.23
CA GLY A 44 21.71 19.21 -10.59
C GLY A 44 21.28 18.29 -11.74
N ALA A 45 20.70 17.12 -11.46
CA ALA A 45 20.12 16.27 -12.50
C ALA A 45 18.85 16.90 -13.12
N PRO A 46 18.58 16.68 -14.42
CA PRO A 46 17.35 17.14 -15.09
C PRO A 46 16.05 16.65 -14.44
N LEU A 47 16.11 15.51 -13.77
CA LEU A 47 15.07 14.96 -12.91
C LEU A 47 15.62 14.86 -11.49
N GLN A 48 15.08 15.62 -10.56
CA GLN A 48 15.41 15.45 -9.15
C GLN A 48 14.61 14.27 -8.62
N PHE A 49 15.32 13.27 -8.10
CA PHE A 49 14.74 12.01 -7.66
C PHE A 49 15.09 11.74 -6.21
N ASN A 50 14.07 11.69 -5.36
CA ASN A 50 14.23 11.35 -3.96
C ASN A 50 13.42 10.10 -3.66
N TYR A 51 13.93 9.21 -2.81
CA TYR A 51 13.28 7.93 -2.53
C TYR A 51 13.40 7.53 -1.07
N GLN A 52 12.48 6.66 -0.64
CA GLN A 52 12.44 6.10 0.70
C GLN A 52 12.07 4.63 0.59
N PHE A 53 13.03 3.77 0.95
CA PHE A 53 12.81 2.33 1.08
C PHE A 53 11.88 2.02 2.27
N ASP A 54 11.40 0.77 2.28
CA ASP A 54 10.55 0.24 3.35
C ASP A 54 9.29 1.07 3.59
N ALA A 55 8.67 1.56 2.52
CA ALA A 55 7.52 2.45 2.58
C ALA A 55 6.34 1.84 3.38
N LEU A 56 6.17 0.51 3.29
CA LEU A 56 5.19 -0.23 4.09
C LEU A 56 5.49 -0.23 5.59
N ARG A 57 6.75 -0.10 6.01
CA ARG A 57 7.14 -0.13 7.44
C ARG A 57 7.04 1.24 8.10
N LEU A 58 7.04 2.34 7.34
CA LEU A 58 7.08 3.71 7.88
C LEU A 58 6.01 4.01 8.93
N GLN A 59 4.77 3.57 8.68
CA GLN A 59 3.63 3.83 9.58
C GLN A 59 3.45 2.74 10.66
N GLY A 60 4.30 1.70 10.70
CA GLY A 60 4.30 0.62 11.69
C GLY A 60 3.10 -0.34 11.67
N ARG A 61 2.00 -0.01 10.97
CA ARG A 61 0.74 -0.78 10.96
C ARG A 61 0.60 -1.78 9.81
N ASN A 62 1.39 -1.67 8.74
CA ASN A 62 1.31 -2.58 7.59
C ASN A 62 2.20 -3.85 7.74
N LYS A 63 2.43 -4.33 8.97
CA LYS A 63 3.37 -5.43 9.27
C LYS A 63 3.17 -6.69 8.40
N LYS A 64 1.92 -7.06 8.12
CA LYS A 64 1.61 -8.23 7.28
C LYS A 64 2.01 -8.04 5.82
N TYR A 65 1.76 -6.87 5.26
CA TYR A 65 2.17 -6.52 3.90
C TYR A 65 3.69 -6.42 3.81
N ALA A 66 4.34 -5.79 4.79
CA ALA A 66 5.80 -5.71 4.87
C ALA A 66 6.46 -7.11 4.98
N LYS A 67 5.84 -8.06 5.69
CA LYS A 67 6.29 -9.46 5.73
C LYS A 67 6.10 -10.16 4.38
N LYS A 68 5.02 -9.84 3.65
CA LYS A 68 4.76 -10.40 2.32
C LYS A 68 5.71 -9.84 1.27
N GLU A 69 5.98 -8.55 1.31
CA GLU A 69 7.02 -7.85 0.54
C GLU A 69 8.35 -8.60 0.65
N GLN A 70 8.87 -8.80 1.86
CA GLN A 70 10.11 -9.55 2.08
C GLN A 70 10.02 -11.01 1.59
N LYS A 71 8.95 -11.73 1.94
CA LYS A 71 8.77 -13.13 1.55
C LYS A 71 8.70 -13.32 0.03
N LYS A 72 8.26 -12.30 -0.70
CA LYS A 72 8.08 -12.35 -2.16
C LYS A 72 9.23 -11.67 -2.92
N GLY A 73 10.22 -11.11 -2.21
CA GLY A 73 11.35 -10.41 -2.81
C GLY A 73 10.96 -9.09 -3.47
N TYR A 74 10.02 -8.37 -2.86
CA TYR A 74 9.66 -7.01 -3.28
C TYR A 74 10.33 -5.98 -2.37
N HIS A 75 10.51 -4.78 -2.91
CA HIS A 75 10.77 -3.56 -2.19
C HIS A 75 9.74 -2.52 -2.66
N VAL A 76 8.85 -2.10 -1.76
CA VAL A 76 7.93 -0.99 -1.99
C VAL A 76 8.63 0.30 -1.58
N VAL A 77 8.89 1.14 -2.57
CA VAL A 77 9.66 2.36 -2.44
C VAL A 77 8.74 3.55 -2.67
N ALA A 78 8.69 4.47 -1.71
CA ALA A 78 8.06 5.75 -1.94
C ALA A 78 9.06 6.65 -2.66
N VAL A 79 8.59 7.39 -3.67
CA VAL A 79 9.44 8.25 -4.48
C VAL A 79 8.82 9.63 -4.63
N GLN A 80 9.69 10.63 -4.76
CA GLN A 80 9.36 11.99 -5.12
C GLN A 80 10.20 12.34 -6.34
N VAL A 81 9.54 12.78 -7.41
CA VAL A 81 10.19 13.14 -8.68
C VAL A 81 9.82 14.56 -9.02
N LYS A 82 10.81 15.42 -9.21
CA LYS A 82 10.60 16.78 -9.69
C LYS A 82 11.23 16.94 -11.08
N ASN A 83 10.41 17.37 -12.02
CA ASN A 83 10.88 17.72 -13.36
C ASN A 83 11.45 19.13 -13.33
N THR A 84 12.77 19.26 -13.53
CA THR A 84 13.42 20.57 -13.63
C THR A 84 13.74 20.96 -15.08
N THR A 85 13.27 20.17 -16.05
CA THR A 85 13.41 20.48 -17.48
C THR A 85 12.32 21.45 -17.94
N GLY A 86 12.50 22.01 -19.14
CA GLY A 86 11.49 22.81 -19.83
C GLY A 86 10.47 22.00 -20.64
N ALA A 87 10.56 20.66 -20.64
CA ALA A 87 9.69 19.78 -21.43
C ALA A 87 8.87 18.85 -20.53
N GLU A 88 7.75 18.36 -21.05
CA GLU A 88 6.99 17.30 -20.40
C GLU A 88 7.75 15.98 -20.46
N ILE A 89 7.79 15.27 -19.32
CA ILE A 89 8.49 14.00 -19.20
C ILE A 89 7.48 12.92 -18.89
N ASN A 90 7.42 11.87 -19.70
CA ASN A 90 6.70 10.64 -19.36
C ASN A 90 7.64 9.70 -18.61
N PHE A 91 7.29 9.33 -17.38
CA PHE A 91 8.17 8.53 -16.50
C PHE A 91 8.60 7.19 -17.13
N SER A 92 7.71 6.49 -17.84
CA SER A 92 8.03 5.18 -18.43
C SER A 92 8.83 5.28 -19.74
N ARG A 93 8.52 6.29 -20.55
CA ARG A 93 9.12 6.46 -21.87
C ARG A 93 10.47 7.17 -21.80
N ASP A 94 10.50 8.28 -21.08
CA ASP A 94 11.56 9.28 -21.13
C ASP A 94 12.53 9.17 -19.96
N ALA A 95 12.20 8.42 -18.90
CA ALA A 95 13.10 8.17 -17.78
C ALA A 95 13.54 6.70 -17.71
N VAL A 96 14.71 6.48 -17.12
CA VAL A 96 15.27 5.17 -16.80
C VAL A 96 15.57 5.14 -15.31
N LEU A 97 14.90 4.24 -14.60
CA LEU A 97 15.18 3.96 -13.21
C LEU A 97 16.34 2.97 -13.13
N TYR A 98 17.32 3.25 -12.29
CA TYR A 98 18.44 2.34 -12.04
C TYR A 98 18.48 1.94 -10.58
N TYR A 99 18.93 0.72 -10.36
CA TYR A 99 19.15 0.09 -9.06
C TYR A 99 20.64 -0.24 -8.91
N GLY A 100 21.38 0.64 -8.24
CA GLY A 100 22.83 0.71 -8.41
C GLY A 100 23.18 1.08 -9.85
N ASP A 101 23.91 0.20 -10.52
CA ASP A 101 24.40 0.44 -11.89
C ASP A 101 23.53 -0.16 -12.99
N ARG A 102 22.53 -0.97 -12.63
CA ARG A 102 21.66 -1.65 -13.61
C ARG A 102 20.31 -0.94 -13.79
N PRO A 103 19.80 -0.81 -15.01
CA PRO A 103 18.45 -0.33 -15.24
C PRO A 103 17.44 -1.35 -14.71
N VAL A 104 16.37 -0.85 -14.10
CA VAL A 104 15.27 -1.66 -13.56
C VAL A 104 13.93 -1.10 -14.00
N VAL A 105 12.97 -2.00 -14.17
CA VAL A 105 11.59 -1.64 -14.48
C VAL A 105 10.75 -1.95 -13.25
N PRO A 106 10.00 -0.98 -12.70
CA PRO A 106 9.04 -1.25 -11.65
C PRO A 106 8.04 -2.33 -12.06
N VAL A 107 7.71 -3.21 -11.13
CA VAL A 107 6.64 -4.18 -11.32
C VAL A 107 5.31 -3.44 -11.27
N ASP A 108 4.42 -3.79 -12.20
CA ASP A 108 3.04 -3.31 -12.26
C ASP A 108 2.35 -3.37 -10.88
N ALA A 109 1.67 -2.28 -10.51
CA ALA A 109 1.05 -2.10 -9.21
C ALA A 109 0.01 -3.19 -8.89
N ARG A 110 -0.77 -3.65 -9.88
CA ARG A 110 -1.79 -4.70 -9.70
C ARG A 110 -1.15 -6.04 -9.43
N LEU A 111 -0.10 -6.38 -10.17
CA LEU A 111 0.65 -7.61 -9.98
C LEU A 111 1.34 -7.64 -8.62
N ALA A 112 2.03 -6.56 -8.25
CA ALA A 112 2.66 -6.43 -6.94
C ALA A 112 1.64 -6.54 -5.79
N ALA A 113 0.49 -5.86 -5.91
CA ALA A 113 -0.60 -5.96 -4.93
C ALA A 113 -1.16 -7.39 -4.82
N LYS A 114 -1.32 -8.09 -5.95
CA LYS A 114 -1.82 -9.47 -6.00
C LYS A 114 -0.88 -10.44 -5.27
N ASP A 115 0.43 -10.27 -5.44
CA ASP A 115 1.44 -11.15 -4.84
C ASP A 115 1.66 -10.89 -3.36
N MET A 116 1.51 -9.63 -2.93
CA MET A 116 1.70 -9.20 -1.54
C MET A 116 0.42 -9.21 -0.69
N LYS A 117 -0.74 -9.59 -1.24
CA LYS A 117 -2.01 -9.60 -0.51
C LYS A 117 -2.03 -10.56 0.70
N GLN A 118 -2.89 -10.25 1.66
CA GLN A 118 -3.21 -11.15 2.76
C GLN A 118 -4.04 -12.34 2.26
N GLY A 119 -3.75 -13.53 2.79
CA GLY A 119 -4.53 -14.72 2.50
C GLY A 119 -5.89 -14.63 3.18
N VAL A 120 -6.97 -14.71 2.39
CA VAL A 120 -8.35 -14.62 2.88
C VAL A 120 -8.91 -16.01 3.21
N ALA A 121 -8.62 -17.00 2.36
CA ALA A 121 -9.17 -18.35 2.49
C ALA A 121 -8.74 -19.07 3.78
N ILE A 122 -7.58 -18.72 4.36
CA ILE A 122 -7.11 -19.34 5.60
C ILE A 122 -8.06 -19.09 6.78
N TYR A 123 -8.86 -18.01 6.74
CA TYR A 123 -9.84 -17.71 7.77
C TYR A 123 -11.07 -18.64 7.74
N LEU A 124 -11.27 -19.41 6.66
CA LEU A 124 -12.31 -20.44 6.64
C LEU A 124 -12.06 -21.55 7.66
N LEU A 125 -10.81 -21.75 8.11
CA LEU A 125 -10.52 -22.68 9.20
C LEU A 125 -11.24 -22.30 10.50
N TYR A 126 -11.60 -21.02 10.69
CA TYR A 126 -12.41 -20.61 11.83
C TYR A 126 -13.84 -21.16 11.79
N VAL A 127 -14.37 -21.56 10.63
CA VAL A 127 -15.70 -22.19 10.51
C VAL A 127 -15.80 -23.46 11.36
N LEU A 128 -14.67 -24.16 11.57
CA LEU A 128 -14.59 -25.37 12.38
C LEU A 128 -14.65 -25.09 13.89
N LEU A 129 -14.50 -23.83 14.31
CA LEU A 129 -14.48 -23.44 15.72
C LEU A 129 -15.90 -23.27 16.26
N ASN A 130 -16.53 -24.37 16.66
CA ASN A 130 -17.86 -24.38 17.26
C ASN A 130 -17.80 -25.08 18.62
N PRO A 131 -17.54 -24.36 19.73
CA PRO A 131 -17.41 -24.96 21.04
C PRO A 131 -18.76 -25.51 21.52
N THR A 132 -18.72 -26.70 22.11
CA THR A 132 -19.85 -27.33 22.79
C THR A 132 -19.62 -27.25 24.30
N PHE A 133 -20.58 -26.70 25.02
CA PHE A 133 -20.55 -26.61 26.47
C PHE A 133 -21.54 -27.62 27.06
N THR A 134 -21.03 -28.56 27.85
CA THR A 134 -21.82 -29.55 28.59
C THR A 134 -21.90 -29.15 30.06
N LYS A 135 -23.07 -29.24 30.68
CA LYS A 135 -23.24 -28.99 32.10
C LYS A 135 -23.30 -30.32 32.83
N THR A 136 -22.37 -30.52 33.76
CA THR A 136 -22.39 -31.70 34.64
C THR A 136 -23.04 -31.32 35.96
N THR A 137 -24.04 -32.08 36.40
CA THR A 137 -24.69 -31.89 37.70
C THR A 137 -24.53 -33.18 38.50
N THR A 138 -24.03 -33.07 39.73
CA THR A 138 -23.93 -34.21 40.64
C THR A 138 -25.10 -34.16 41.60
N THR A 139 -25.93 -35.20 41.60
CA THR A 139 -27.07 -35.32 42.50
C THR A 139 -26.96 -36.67 43.22
N ASN A 140 -26.91 -36.66 44.55
CA ASN A 140 -26.79 -37.87 45.39
C ASN A 140 -25.59 -38.78 45.01
N GLY A 141 -24.43 -38.21 44.68
CA GLY A 141 -23.22 -38.97 44.32
C GLY A 141 -23.19 -39.50 42.88
N TYR A 142 -24.28 -39.37 42.12
CA TYR A 142 -24.32 -39.70 40.70
C TYR A 142 -24.03 -38.48 39.85
N VAL A 143 -23.08 -38.62 38.92
CA VAL A 143 -22.70 -37.58 37.97
C VAL A 143 -23.59 -37.71 36.74
N THR A 144 -24.53 -36.79 36.58
CA THR A 144 -25.39 -36.72 35.39
C THR A 144 -24.90 -35.58 34.49
N SER A 145 -24.55 -35.92 33.25
CA SER A 145 -24.21 -34.92 32.22
C SER A 145 -25.46 -34.52 31.45
N SER A 146 -25.72 -33.22 31.31
CA SER A 146 -26.78 -32.73 30.44
C SER A 146 -26.36 -32.80 28.96
N GLU A 147 -27.34 -32.79 28.05
CA GLU A 147 -27.08 -32.53 26.63
C GLU A 147 -26.28 -31.22 26.47
N GLY A 148 -25.25 -31.28 25.62
CA GLY A 148 -24.36 -30.15 25.38
C GLY A 148 -25.00 -29.11 24.47
N SER A 149 -24.77 -27.83 24.75
CA SER A 149 -25.16 -26.73 23.85
C SER A 149 -23.96 -26.34 22.97
N THR A 150 -24.10 -26.51 21.66
CA THR A 150 -23.10 -26.09 20.67
C THR A 150 -23.36 -24.65 20.23
N PHE A 151 -22.31 -23.82 20.24
CA PHE A 151 -22.38 -22.44 19.77
C PHE A 151 -21.64 -22.29 18.44
N TYR A 152 -22.36 -21.90 17.40
CA TYR A 152 -21.81 -21.72 16.06
C TYR A 152 -21.11 -20.37 15.88
N VAL A 153 -20.04 -20.13 16.63
CA VAL A 153 -19.29 -18.85 16.57
C VAL A 153 -18.30 -18.79 15.40
N GLY A 154 -17.86 -19.96 14.92
CA GLY A 154 -16.84 -20.09 13.88
C GLY A 154 -17.13 -19.34 12.58
N PRO A 155 -18.32 -19.52 11.96
CA PRO A 155 -18.70 -18.81 10.74
C PRO A 155 -18.64 -17.28 10.87
N PHE A 156 -19.04 -16.72 12.01
CA PHE A 156 -19.02 -15.27 12.23
C PHE A 156 -17.58 -14.74 12.33
N ILE A 157 -16.70 -15.47 13.02
CA ILE A 157 -15.26 -15.14 13.11
C ILE A 157 -14.61 -15.22 11.74
N ALA A 158 -14.89 -16.28 10.98
CA ALA A 158 -14.40 -16.46 9.62
C ALA A 158 -14.83 -15.29 8.72
N GLY A 159 -16.14 -14.99 8.69
CA GLY A 159 -16.69 -13.90 7.90
C GLY A 159 -16.07 -12.54 8.24
N GLY A 160 -15.95 -12.21 9.54
CA GLY A 160 -15.35 -10.96 9.99
C GLY A 160 -13.90 -10.79 9.52
N ASN A 161 -13.06 -11.81 9.68
CA ASN A 161 -11.66 -11.75 9.24
C ASN A 161 -11.54 -11.69 7.71
N MET A 162 -12.38 -12.43 6.98
CA MET A 162 -12.37 -12.44 5.51
C MET A 162 -12.73 -11.06 4.95
N LEU A 163 -13.76 -10.42 5.49
CA LEU A 163 -14.17 -9.06 5.11
C LEU A 163 -13.06 -8.05 5.40
N GLY A 164 -12.51 -8.07 6.63
CA GLY A 164 -11.43 -7.17 7.02
C GLY A 164 -10.18 -7.30 6.13
N ALA A 165 -9.73 -8.53 5.88
CA ALA A 165 -8.58 -8.76 5.00
C ALA A 165 -8.86 -8.38 3.54
N SER A 166 -10.07 -8.60 3.04
CA SER A 166 -10.45 -8.24 1.68
C SER A 166 -10.48 -6.72 1.49
N LEU A 167 -11.04 -5.99 2.46
CA LEU A 167 -11.04 -4.52 2.45
C LEU A 167 -9.61 -3.97 2.53
N ALA A 168 -8.78 -4.51 3.43
CA ALA A 168 -7.38 -4.12 3.55
C ALA A 168 -6.61 -4.36 2.24
N ASN A 169 -6.79 -5.51 1.60
CA ASN A 169 -6.17 -5.84 0.31
C ASN A 169 -6.61 -4.89 -0.80
N ASN A 170 -7.90 -4.53 -0.84
CA ASN A 170 -8.42 -3.58 -1.80
C ASN A 170 -7.85 -2.18 -1.61
N ASN A 171 -7.74 -1.71 -0.37
CA ASN A 171 -7.16 -0.40 -0.07
C ASN A 171 -5.67 -0.35 -0.41
N PHE A 172 -4.92 -1.41 -0.10
CA PHE A 172 -3.51 -1.53 -0.48
C PHE A 172 -3.33 -1.47 -2.00
N ARG A 173 -4.10 -2.26 -2.74
CA ARG A 173 -4.08 -2.26 -4.21
C ARG A 173 -4.40 -0.87 -4.78
N ARG A 174 -5.47 -0.24 -4.28
CA ARG A 174 -5.90 1.09 -4.75
C ARG A 174 -4.83 2.14 -4.56
N GLU A 175 -4.13 2.11 -3.42
CA GLU A 175 -3.06 3.08 -3.18
C GLU A 175 -1.85 2.85 -4.10
N LEU A 176 -1.45 1.60 -4.30
CA LEU A 176 -0.38 1.29 -5.27
C LEU A 176 -0.74 1.75 -6.68
N GLU A 177 -1.98 1.52 -7.13
CA GLU A 177 -2.45 1.98 -8.45
C GLU A 177 -2.58 3.51 -8.53
N GLN A 178 -3.03 4.16 -7.46
CA GLN A 178 -3.20 5.61 -7.42
C GLN A 178 -1.86 6.36 -7.52
N TYR A 179 -0.82 5.82 -6.90
CA TYR A 179 0.52 6.40 -6.89
C TYR A 179 1.47 5.67 -7.85
N ASP A 180 0.96 4.92 -8.82
CA ASP A 180 1.79 4.35 -9.87
C ASP A 180 2.26 5.49 -10.80
N LEU A 181 3.57 5.64 -10.93
CA LEU A 181 4.16 6.61 -11.84
C LEU A 181 4.28 6.07 -13.27
N THR A 182 4.02 4.79 -13.49
CA THR A 182 4.05 4.19 -14.82
C THR A 182 3.05 4.91 -15.72
N ASN A 183 3.54 5.45 -16.84
CA ASN A 183 2.79 6.28 -17.79
C ASN A 183 2.30 7.64 -17.27
N ARG A 184 2.79 8.10 -16.10
CA ARG A 184 2.51 9.44 -15.62
C ARG A 184 3.33 10.46 -16.42
N ILE A 185 2.65 11.51 -16.89
CA ILE A 185 3.28 12.71 -17.45
C ILE A 185 3.59 13.65 -16.29
N ILE A 186 4.81 14.19 -16.28
CA ILE A 186 5.32 15.13 -15.30
C ILE A 186 5.62 16.43 -16.04
N HIS A 187 4.85 17.47 -15.76
CA HIS A 187 4.99 18.77 -16.41
C HIS A 187 6.25 19.51 -15.93
N PRO A 188 6.76 20.48 -16.71
CA PRO A 188 7.88 21.33 -16.29
C PRO A 188 7.65 21.96 -14.91
N GLY A 189 8.61 21.78 -13.99
CA GLY A 189 8.54 22.29 -12.62
C GLY A 189 7.66 21.48 -11.66
N GLU A 190 6.87 20.52 -12.15
CA GLU A 190 5.98 19.70 -11.32
C GLU A 190 6.78 18.75 -10.42
N THR A 191 6.31 18.58 -9.19
CA THR A 191 6.78 17.53 -8.28
C THR A 191 5.66 16.50 -8.10
N VAL A 192 5.93 15.26 -8.48
CA VAL A 192 5.01 14.13 -8.33
C VAL A 192 5.51 13.17 -7.26
N TYR A 193 4.58 12.49 -6.61
CA TYR A 193 4.85 11.48 -5.60
C TYR A 193 4.34 10.14 -6.09
N GLY A 194 5.08 9.08 -5.80
CA GLY A 194 4.81 7.75 -6.33
C GLY A 194 5.13 6.62 -5.36
N LEU A 195 4.61 5.44 -5.68
CA LEU A 195 4.96 4.17 -5.07
C LEU A 195 5.45 3.24 -6.17
N LEU A 196 6.72 2.84 -6.08
CA LEU A 196 7.33 1.89 -7.00
C LEU A 196 7.52 0.55 -6.31
N CYS A 197 7.10 -0.52 -6.98
CA CYS A 197 7.33 -1.89 -6.51
C CYS A 197 8.50 -2.50 -7.28
N LEU A 198 9.64 -2.70 -6.64
CA LEU A 198 10.82 -3.30 -7.24
C LEU A 198 10.92 -4.75 -6.82
N ARG A 199 11.36 -5.65 -7.71
CA ARG A 199 11.53 -7.07 -7.38
C ARG A 199 13.01 -7.40 -7.35
N GLU A 200 13.62 -7.17 -6.21
CA GLU A 200 15.07 -7.31 -6.01
C GLU A 200 15.37 -8.09 -4.74
N ALA A 201 16.50 -8.82 -4.74
CA ALA A 201 16.90 -9.64 -3.61
C ALA A 201 17.75 -8.88 -2.57
N THR A 202 18.36 -7.76 -2.97
CA THR A 202 19.30 -6.97 -2.18
C THR A 202 18.92 -5.50 -2.25
N VAL A 203 19.36 -4.69 -1.28
CA VAL A 203 19.16 -3.23 -1.27
C VAL A 203 20.32 -2.53 -2.00
N ALA A 204 20.01 -1.66 -2.97
CA ALA A 204 20.99 -0.80 -3.64
C ALA A 204 20.44 0.62 -3.82
N PRO A 205 21.31 1.65 -3.98
CA PRO A 205 20.86 3.02 -4.22
C PRO A 205 20.02 3.13 -5.49
N LEU A 206 18.98 3.96 -5.46
CA LEU A 206 18.19 4.27 -6.64
C LEU A 206 18.63 5.57 -7.29
N ARG A 207 18.62 5.60 -8.62
CA ARG A 207 18.82 6.83 -9.41
C ARG A 207 17.86 6.85 -10.58
N LEU A 208 17.46 8.05 -11.00
CA LEU A 208 16.59 8.27 -12.15
C LEU A 208 17.31 9.16 -13.14
N GLU A 209 17.36 8.75 -14.40
CA GLU A 209 18.00 9.51 -15.46
C GLU A 209 17.07 9.68 -16.64
N LEU A 210 17.26 10.76 -17.40
CA LEU A 210 16.60 10.89 -18.69
C LEU A 210 17.20 9.90 -19.67
N ARG A 211 16.33 9.20 -20.40
CA ARG A 211 16.71 8.46 -21.59
C ARG A 211 17.22 9.48 -22.61
N SER A 212 18.41 9.25 -23.15
CA SER A 212 19.16 10.15 -24.06
C SER A 212 18.36 10.79 -25.20
N VAL A 213 17.18 10.28 -25.56
CA VAL A 213 16.30 10.87 -26.59
C VAL A 213 15.57 12.14 -26.09
N ALA A 214 15.28 12.25 -24.79
CA ALA A 214 14.53 13.37 -24.22
C ALA A 214 15.40 14.61 -23.90
N ALA A 215 16.72 14.44 -23.80
CA ALA A 215 17.65 15.54 -23.46
C ALA A 215 17.93 16.51 -24.63
N ASN A 216 17.52 16.18 -25.86
CA ASN A 216 17.82 16.95 -27.07
C ASN A 216 16.65 17.77 -27.62
N THR A 217 15.53 17.89 -26.90
CA THR A 217 14.43 18.77 -27.31
C THR A 217 14.64 20.15 -26.68
N PRO A 218 15.11 21.16 -27.42
CA PRO A 218 15.20 22.53 -26.90
C PRO A 218 13.80 23.00 -26.47
N ALA A 219 13.75 23.78 -25.39
CA ALA A 219 12.52 24.40 -24.93
C ALA A 219 11.87 25.14 -26.09
N THR A 220 10.62 24.79 -26.41
CA THR A 220 9.82 25.50 -27.41
C THR A 220 9.77 26.97 -27.01
N PRO A 221 10.26 27.91 -27.84
CA PRO A 221 10.14 29.33 -27.56
C PRO A 221 8.66 29.65 -27.33
N ALA A 222 8.38 30.44 -26.30
CA ALA A 222 7.04 30.97 -26.06
C ALA A 222 6.46 31.52 -27.38
N PRO A 223 5.17 31.28 -27.69
CA PRO A 223 4.57 31.78 -28.92
C PRO A 223 4.82 33.28 -29.04
N ALA A 224 5.51 33.69 -30.10
CA ALA A 224 5.75 35.09 -30.37
C ALA A 224 4.40 35.81 -30.44
N ALA A 225 4.28 36.91 -29.69
CA ALA A 225 3.08 37.73 -29.68
C ALA A 225 2.70 38.09 -31.14
N PRO A 226 1.41 38.01 -31.51
CA PRO A 226 0.98 38.28 -32.87
C PRO A 226 1.39 39.69 -33.29
N ALA A 227 2.09 39.79 -34.42
CA ALA A 227 2.48 41.06 -35.01
C ALA A 227 1.23 41.89 -35.31
N THR A 228 1.18 43.10 -34.74
CA THR A 228 0.15 44.10 -35.04
C THR A 228 0.25 44.52 -36.50
N SER A 229 -0.78 44.23 -37.30
CA SER A 229 -0.87 44.70 -38.68
C SER A 229 -0.82 46.23 -38.75
N PRO A 230 -0.05 46.82 -39.70
CA PRO A 230 -0.06 48.26 -39.91
C PRO A 230 -1.38 48.72 -40.54
N ALA A 231 -1.88 49.86 -40.06
CA ALA A 231 -3.11 50.51 -40.50
C ALA A 231 -3.01 50.95 -41.98
N PRO A 232 -4.12 50.90 -42.75
CA PRO A 232 -4.14 51.32 -44.14
C PRO A 232 -4.10 52.85 -44.25
N THR A 233 -3.16 53.36 -45.04
CA THR A 233 -3.11 54.76 -45.47
C THR A 233 -4.14 54.99 -46.58
N THR A 234 -5.08 55.90 -46.36
CA THR A 234 -6.01 56.41 -47.37
C THR A 234 -5.33 57.49 -48.22
N ASN A 235 -5.38 57.33 -49.54
CA ASN A 235 -5.17 58.40 -50.52
C ASN A 235 -6.45 59.21 -50.71
#